data_AF-Q9VJB9-F1
#
_entry.id   AF-Q9VJB9-F1
#
_cell.length_a   1.000
_cell.length_b   1.000
_cell.length_c   1.000
_cell.angle_alpha   90.00
_cell.angle_beta   90.00
_cell.angle_gamma   90.00
#
_symmetry.space_group_name_H-M   'P 1'
#
loop_
_entity.id
_entity.type
_entity.pdbx_description
1 polymer ?
#
loop_
_entity_poly.entity_id
_entity_poly.type
_entity_poly.pdbx_seq_one_letter_code
_entity_poly.pdbx_strand_id
1 'polypeptide(L)'
;MPDKRPLDPLQPVLYIDHCRYRQTYRKRALHLHSSLAEALRAIQPRVKLQLRINDKGPPEDGSFEVAIAPQPTDDSTARQSVWTGLRRMPSASKVPHVDDILTPVCFALKLRDPHKESHRRMLTNLRHNEGSRPRTRTIKNVLNNT
;
A
#
# COMPACT_ATOMS: atom_id res chain seq x y z
N MET A 1 3.66 27.52 3.87
CA MET A 1 3.87 27.17 5.29
C MET A 1 3.84 25.65 5.43
N PRO A 2 4.76 25.03 6.19
CA PRO A 2 4.69 23.60 6.47
C PRO A 2 3.35 23.29 7.15
N ASP A 3 2.72 22.19 6.78
CA ASP A 3 1.48 21.75 7.39
C ASP A 3 1.78 21.26 8.81
N LYS A 4 1.44 22.05 9.84
CA LYS A 4 1.73 21.75 11.25
C LYS A 4 0.55 21.15 12.01
N ARG A 5 -0.47 20.61 11.32
CA ARG A 5 -1.61 19.96 11.99
C ARG A 5 -1.12 18.86 12.94
N PRO A 6 -1.64 18.72 14.16
CA PRO A 6 -1.23 17.63 15.06
C PRO A 6 -1.38 16.26 14.38
N LEU A 7 -0.42 15.37 14.59
CA LEU A 7 -0.44 14.01 14.07
C LEU A 7 -0.77 13.02 15.19
N ASP A 8 -1.51 11.97 14.85
CA ASP A 8 -1.72 10.81 15.72
C ASP A 8 -0.40 10.02 15.83
N PRO A 9 0.17 9.84 17.04
CA PRO A 9 1.44 9.15 17.23
C PRO A 9 1.38 7.65 16.90
N LEU A 10 0.19 7.07 16.79
CA LEU A 10 -0.03 5.64 16.54
C LEU A 10 -0.29 5.33 15.06
N GLN A 11 -0.25 6.33 14.19
CA GLN A 11 -0.62 6.18 12.79
C GLN A 11 0.54 6.56 11.87
N PRO A 12 0.70 5.85 10.73
CA PRO A 12 1.79 6.12 9.81
C PRO A 12 1.62 7.47 9.12
N VAL A 13 2.75 8.06 8.73
CA VAL A 13 2.80 9.37 8.10
C VAL A 13 3.51 9.26 6.75
N LEU A 14 2.83 9.71 5.71
CA LEU A 14 3.40 9.96 4.40
C LEU A 14 4.00 11.36 4.38
N TYR A 15 5.28 11.44 4.05
CA TYR A 15 6.00 12.69 3.85
C TYR A 15 6.22 12.89 2.36
N ILE A 16 5.75 14.03 1.83
CA ILE A 16 5.97 14.39 0.43
C ILE A 16 6.67 15.75 0.38
N ASP A 17 7.88 15.76 -0.16
CA ASP A 17 8.60 16.99 -0.46
C ASP A 17 8.54 17.23 -1.98
N HIS A 18 8.07 18.40 -2.41
CA HIS A 18 7.87 18.69 -3.83
C HIS A 18 8.19 20.14 -4.17
N CYS A 19 8.78 20.35 -5.35
CA CYS A 19 9.09 21.69 -5.88
C CYS A 19 7.88 22.64 -5.75
N ARG A 20 8.11 23.82 -5.14
CA ARG A 20 7.03 24.80 -4.83
C ARG A 20 6.53 25.56 -6.05
N TYR A 21 7.35 25.69 -7.09
CA TYR A 21 7.00 26.37 -8.33
C TYR A 21 6.02 25.58 -9.20
N ARG A 22 5.95 24.26 -9.04
CA ARG A 22 5.03 23.39 -9.78
C ARG A 22 3.73 23.20 -9.01
N GLN A 23 2.77 24.08 -9.22
CA GLN A 23 1.47 24.05 -8.54
C GLN A 23 0.74 22.70 -8.67
N THR A 24 0.90 22.02 -9.81
CA THR A 24 0.33 20.69 -10.06
C THR A 24 0.84 19.61 -9.10
N TYR A 25 2.06 19.75 -8.57
CA TYR A 25 2.64 18.76 -7.66
C TYR A 25 1.89 18.71 -6.33
N ARG A 26 1.39 19.84 -5.83
CA ARG A 26 0.57 19.84 -4.61
C ARG A 26 -0.73 19.04 -4.82
N LYS A 27 -1.44 19.28 -5.93
CA LYS A 27 -2.67 18.53 -6.27
C LYS A 27 -2.37 17.04 -6.41
N ARG A 28 -1.27 16.69 -7.08
CA ARG A 28 -0.85 15.30 -7.26
C ARG A 28 -0.43 14.63 -5.95
N ALA A 29 0.22 15.34 -5.03
CA ALA A 29 0.56 14.84 -3.70
C ALA A 29 -0.68 14.49 -2.87
N LEU A 30 -1.71 15.35 -2.89
CA LEU A 30 -2.98 15.09 -2.21
C LEU A 30 -3.73 13.89 -2.83
N HIS A 31 -3.71 13.77 -4.15
CA HIS A 31 -4.30 12.64 -4.85
C HIS A 31 -3.59 11.32 -4.55
N LEU A 32 -2.25 11.33 -4.56
CA LEU A 32 -1.42 10.18 -4.19
C LEU A 32 -1.69 9.73 -2.76
N HIS A 33 -1.74 10.68 -1.81
CA HIS A 33 -2.09 10.39 -0.42
C HIS A 33 -3.46 9.75 -0.28
N SER A 34 -4.49 10.29 -0.95
CA SER A 34 -5.85 9.75 -0.88
C SER A 34 -5.93 8.33 -1.43
N SER A 35 -5.33 8.09 -2.60
CA SER A 35 -5.31 6.79 -3.28
C SER A 35 -4.54 5.74 -2.47
N LEU A 36 -3.36 6.11 -1.94
CA LEU A 36 -2.55 5.23 -1.12
C LEU A 36 -3.24 4.92 0.22
N ALA A 37 -3.88 5.91 0.85
CA ALA A 37 -4.64 5.70 2.08
C ALA A 37 -5.80 4.71 1.87
N GLU A 38 -6.48 4.77 0.72
CA GLU A 38 -7.52 3.82 0.35
C GLU A 38 -6.96 2.40 0.14
N ALA A 39 -5.89 2.26 -0.62
CA ALA A 39 -5.23 0.98 -0.85
C ALA A 39 -4.73 0.34 0.46
N LEU A 40 -4.14 1.13 1.37
CA LEU A 40 -3.69 0.63 2.67
C LEU A 40 -4.86 0.21 3.58
N ARG A 41 -6.00 0.92 3.55
CA ARG A 41 -7.19 0.52 4.30
C ARG A 41 -7.77 -0.81 3.81
N ALA A 42 -7.68 -1.10 2.52
CA ALA A 42 -8.09 -2.39 1.98
C ALA A 42 -7.23 -3.56 2.51
N ILE A 43 -5.95 -3.30 2.83
CA ILE A 43 -5.02 -4.28 3.39
C ILE A 43 -5.17 -4.39 4.92
N GLN A 44 -5.23 -3.26 5.60
CA GLN A 44 -5.34 -3.16 7.05
C GLN A 44 -6.31 -2.02 7.42
N PRO A 45 -7.59 -2.34 7.70
CA PRO A 45 -8.64 -1.32 7.90
C PRO A 45 -8.39 -0.32 9.04
N ARG A 46 -7.52 -0.67 10.00
CA ARG A 46 -7.16 0.18 11.14
C ARG A 46 -6.12 1.26 10.80
N VAL A 47 -5.46 1.16 9.65
CA VAL A 47 -4.45 2.14 9.22
C VAL A 47 -5.14 3.42 8.73
N LYS A 48 -4.75 4.54 9.33
CA LYS A 48 -5.14 5.90 8.95
C LYS A 48 -3.90 6.66 8.51
N LEU A 49 -3.59 6.60 7.22
CA LEU A 49 -2.42 7.27 6.68
C LEU A 49 -2.55 8.80 6.81
N GLN A 50 -1.61 9.42 7.51
CA GLN A 50 -1.50 10.86 7.66
C GLN A 50 -0.57 11.46 6.60
N LEU A 51 -0.61 12.79 6.41
CA LEU A 51 0.18 13.47 5.39
C LEU A 51 0.93 14.68 5.96
N ARG A 52 2.20 14.79 5.61
CA ARG A 52 3.06 15.97 5.78
C ARG A 52 3.63 16.37 4.42
N ILE A 53 3.59 17.67 4.11
CA ILE A 53 4.13 18.21 2.84
C ILE A 53 5.19 19.27 3.13
N ASN A 54 6.34 19.20 2.46
CA ASN A 54 7.43 20.17 2.55
C ASN A 54 7.84 20.47 3.99
N ASP A 55 8.00 19.39 4.76
CA ASP A 55 8.17 19.42 6.21
C ASP A 55 9.62 19.73 6.61
N LYS A 56 10.59 19.29 5.79
CA LYS A 56 12.03 19.45 6.05
C LYS A 56 12.60 20.82 5.65
N GLY A 57 11.81 21.70 5.03
CA GLY A 57 12.28 22.99 4.55
C GLY A 57 11.97 23.26 3.08
N PRO A 58 12.76 24.09 2.38
CA PRO A 58 12.59 24.31 0.95
C PRO A 58 12.96 23.02 0.18
N PRO A 59 12.04 22.46 -0.62
CA PRO A 59 12.31 21.29 -1.44
C PRO A 59 13.20 21.64 -2.63
N GLU A 60 13.97 20.67 -3.14
CA GLU A 60 14.80 20.87 -4.34
C GLU A 60 13.95 21.18 -5.58
N ASP A 61 14.50 21.95 -6.50
CA ASP A 61 13.79 22.31 -7.73
C ASP A 61 13.56 21.12 -8.64
N GLY A 62 12.32 20.98 -9.11
CA GLY A 62 11.90 19.83 -9.89
C GLY A 62 11.79 18.50 -9.13
N SER A 63 12.00 18.48 -7.81
CA SER A 63 11.86 17.27 -6.98
C SER A 63 10.40 16.89 -6.72
N PHE A 64 10.19 15.60 -6.49
CA PHE A 64 8.96 15.02 -5.95
C PHE A 64 9.36 13.75 -5.20
N GLU A 65 9.61 13.91 -3.90
CA GLU A 65 10.18 12.89 -3.04
C GLU A 65 9.10 12.36 -2.12
N VAL A 66 9.07 11.05 -1.92
CA VAL A 66 8.07 10.39 -1.07
C VAL A 66 8.80 9.51 -0.07
N ALA A 67 8.49 9.71 1.21
CA ALA A 67 8.97 8.89 2.31
C ALA A 67 7.82 8.52 3.25
N ILE A 68 7.99 7.42 3.99
CA ILE A 68 7.00 6.92 4.94
C ILE A 68 7.68 6.64 6.29
N ALA A 69 6.96 6.87 7.38
CA ALA A 69 7.33 6.39 8.70
C ALA A 69 6.14 5.72 9.40
N PRO A 70 6.36 4.67 10.22
CA PRO A 70 5.29 4.01 10.96
C PRO A 70 4.67 4.91 12.04
N GLN A 71 5.41 5.92 12.49
CA GLN A 71 5.01 6.91 13.48
C GLN A 71 5.52 8.30 13.05
N PRO A 72 4.87 9.39 13.48
CA PRO A 72 5.37 10.74 13.26
C PRO A 72 6.80 10.93 13.78
N THR A 73 7.67 11.47 12.96
CA THR A 73 9.06 11.77 13.32
C THR A 73 9.56 13.03 12.61
N ASP A 74 10.31 13.86 13.33
CA ASP A 74 11.06 15.00 12.77
C ASP A 74 12.40 14.55 12.19
N ASP A 75 12.92 13.39 12.62
CA ASP A 75 14.16 12.83 12.11
C ASP A 75 13.98 12.31 10.69
N SER A 76 14.69 12.95 9.77
CA SER A 76 14.75 12.60 8.36
C SER A 76 15.25 11.19 8.09
N THR A 77 16.12 10.65 8.94
CA THR A 77 16.79 9.35 8.76
C THR A 77 15.91 8.18 9.22
N ALA A 78 14.98 8.44 10.14
CA ALA A 78 13.95 7.49 10.55
C ALA A 78 12.84 7.29 9.50
N ARG A 79 12.77 8.14 8.46
CA ARG A 79 11.81 8.04 7.36
C ARG A 79 12.40 7.14 6.27
N GLN A 80 11.62 6.18 5.78
CA GLN A 80 12.02 5.33 4.67
C GLN A 80 11.64 5.97 3.34
N SER A 81 12.63 6.27 2.50
CA SER A 81 12.40 6.79 1.15
C SER A 81 11.82 5.68 0.26
N VAL A 82 10.65 5.94 -0.35
CA VAL A 82 9.96 5.00 -1.23
C VAL A 82 9.93 5.48 -2.68
N TRP A 83 10.23 6.77 -2.92
CA TRP A 83 10.29 7.32 -4.27
C TRP A 83 11.17 8.57 -4.35
N THR A 84 11.89 8.69 -5.46
CA THR A 84 12.55 9.92 -5.88
C THR A 84 12.14 10.35 -7.28
N GLY A 85 11.79 11.63 -7.43
CA GLY A 85 11.41 12.25 -8.68
C GLY A 85 12.55 13.05 -9.33
N LEU A 86 13.64 13.31 -8.62
CA LEU A 86 14.68 14.25 -9.06
C LEU A 86 15.25 13.91 -10.44
N ARG A 87 15.55 12.63 -10.71
CA ARG A 87 16.21 12.16 -11.95
C ARG A 87 15.25 11.56 -12.98
N ARG A 88 13.95 11.58 -12.74
CA ARG A 88 12.97 10.96 -13.65
C ARG A 88 12.60 11.89 -14.80
N MET A 89 12.65 11.35 -16.01
CA MET A 89 12.26 12.01 -17.26
C MET A 89 11.37 11.05 -18.08
N PRO A 90 10.29 11.54 -18.73
CA PRO A 90 9.83 12.93 -18.78
C PRO A 90 9.28 13.46 -17.44
N SER A 91 9.01 14.77 -17.35
CA SER A 91 8.53 15.40 -16.10
C SER A 91 7.26 14.78 -15.52
N ALA A 92 6.42 14.16 -16.36
CA ALA A 92 5.23 13.43 -15.94
C ALA A 92 5.55 12.22 -15.04
N SER A 93 6.72 11.59 -15.25
CA SER A 93 7.20 10.42 -14.50
C SER A 93 7.82 10.77 -13.15
N LYS A 94 7.91 12.07 -12.79
CA LYS A 94 8.44 12.50 -11.49
C LYS A 94 7.49 12.17 -10.34
N VAL A 95 6.20 12.12 -10.61
CA VAL A 95 5.17 11.75 -9.62
C VAL A 95 4.80 10.27 -9.82
N PRO A 96 4.87 9.44 -8.77
CA PRO A 96 4.52 8.02 -8.87
C PRO A 96 3.00 7.82 -8.99
N HIS A 97 2.60 6.69 -9.59
CA HIS A 97 1.28 6.10 -9.38
C HIS A 97 1.23 5.36 -8.03
N VAL A 98 0.03 5.05 -7.52
CA VAL A 98 -0.09 4.30 -6.26
C VAL A 98 0.55 2.91 -6.36
N ASP A 99 0.41 2.25 -7.51
CA ASP A 99 0.96 0.91 -7.75
C ASP A 99 2.50 0.88 -7.71
N ASP A 100 3.14 1.99 -8.06
CA ASP A 100 4.60 2.11 -8.06
C ASP A 100 5.18 2.10 -6.62
N ILE A 101 4.40 2.53 -5.63
CA ILE A 101 4.87 2.74 -4.26
C ILE A 101 4.13 1.90 -3.21
N LEU A 102 3.02 1.24 -3.56
CA LEU A 102 2.23 0.47 -2.59
C LEU A 102 3.07 -0.63 -1.94
N THR A 103 3.77 -1.43 -2.73
CA THR A 103 4.62 -2.52 -2.23
C THR A 103 5.73 -2.04 -1.29
N PRO A 104 6.59 -1.06 -1.66
CA PRO A 104 7.62 -0.56 -0.74
C PRO A 104 7.02 0.12 0.51
N VAL A 105 5.86 0.78 0.40
CA VAL A 105 5.15 1.32 1.58
C VAL A 105 4.66 0.21 2.50
N CYS A 106 4.04 -0.85 1.96
CA CYS A 106 3.61 -2.00 2.76
C CYS A 106 4.79 -2.67 3.46
N PHE A 107 5.92 -2.83 2.77
CA PHE A 107 7.16 -3.34 3.36
C PHE A 107 7.66 -2.44 4.50
N ALA A 108 7.72 -1.13 4.27
CA ALA A 108 8.15 -0.15 5.26
C ALA A 108 7.29 -0.17 6.53
N LEU A 109 5.97 -0.33 6.36
CA LEU A 109 4.99 -0.39 7.43
C LEU A 109 4.82 -1.80 8.02
N LYS A 110 5.59 -2.79 7.56
CA LYS A 110 5.50 -4.21 7.96
C LYS A 110 4.07 -4.76 7.83
N LEU A 111 3.33 -4.29 6.84
CA LEU A 111 2.00 -4.79 6.51
C LEU A 111 2.13 -6.10 5.74
N ARG A 112 1.15 -6.99 5.90
CA ARG A 112 1.11 -8.23 5.13
C ARG A 112 0.97 -7.88 3.64
N ASP A 113 1.78 -8.54 2.82
CA ASP A 113 1.76 -8.38 1.37
C ASP A 113 0.40 -8.85 0.81
N PRO A 114 -0.40 -7.97 0.19
CA PRO A 114 -1.71 -8.33 -0.37
C PRO A 114 -1.62 -9.42 -1.45
N HIS A 115 -0.48 -9.51 -2.16
CA HIS A 115 -0.29 -10.51 -3.22
C HIS A 115 0.05 -11.89 -2.67
N LYS A 116 0.72 -11.98 -1.51
CA LYS A 116 1.00 -13.27 -0.87
C LYS A 116 -0.24 -13.94 -0.27
N GLU A 117 -1.17 -13.15 0.28
CA GLU A 117 -2.39 -13.70 0.86
C GLU A 117 -3.30 -14.30 -0.24
N SER A 118 -3.36 -13.67 -1.41
CA SER A 118 -4.12 -14.17 -2.57
C SER A 118 -3.57 -15.51 -3.07
N HIS A 119 -2.24 -15.64 -3.20
CA HIS A 119 -1.61 -16.89 -3.58
C HIS A 119 -1.79 -17.98 -2.50
N ARG A 120 -1.69 -17.63 -1.21
CA ARG A 120 -1.90 -18.57 -0.11
C ARG A 120 -3.34 -19.07 -0.06
N ARG A 121 -4.33 -18.19 -0.23
CA ARG A 121 -5.76 -18.56 -0.27
C ARG A 121 -6.09 -19.45 -1.46
N MET A 122 -5.49 -19.17 -2.63
CA MET A 122 -5.65 -20.01 -3.81
C MET A 122 -5.09 -21.43 -3.54
N LEU A 123 -3.89 -21.54 -2.98
CA LEU A 123 -3.28 -22.83 -2.63
C LEU A 123 -4.08 -23.59 -1.55
N THR A 124 -4.63 -22.90 -0.55
CA THR A 124 -5.48 -23.56 0.45
C THR A 124 -6.79 -24.06 -0.14
N ASN A 125 -7.40 -23.31 -1.07
CA ASN A 125 -8.64 -23.72 -1.71
C ASN A 125 -8.45 -24.91 -2.67
N LEU A 126 -7.32 -24.99 -3.39
CA LEU A 126 -6.99 -26.16 -4.21
C LEU A 126 -6.85 -27.44 -3.35
N ARG A 127 -6.23 -27.35 -2.16
CA ARG A 127 -6.05 -28.51 -1.29
C ARG A 127 -7.35 -29.08 -0.70
N HIS A 128 -8.40 -28.26 -0.57
CA HIS A 128 -9.68 -28.73 -0.04
C HIS A 128 -10.61 -29.35 -1.12
N ASN A 129 -10.36 -29.08 -2.40
CA ASN A 129 -11.22 -29.57 -3.48
C ASN A 129 -10.84 -30.97 -4.00
N GLU A 130 -9.61 -31.44 -3.75
CA GLU A 130 -9.17 -32.77 -4.22
C GLU A 130 -9.60 -33.96 -3.34
N GLY A 131 -10.37 -33.73 -2.27
CA GLY A 131 -10.80 -34.77 -1.32
C GLY A 131 -12.16 -35.44 -1.57
N SER A 132 -12.96 -34.99 -2.54
CA SER A 132 -14.34 -35.47 -2.73
C SER A 132 -14.54 -36.23 -4.04
N ARG A 133 -14.06 -37.47 -4.12
CA ARG A 133 -14.60 -38.47 -5.08
C ARG A 133 -15.66 -39.32 -4.36
N PRO A 134 -16.92 -39.38 -4.84
CA PRO A 134 -17.95 -40.22 -4.26
C PRO A 134 -17.62 -41.71 -4.49
N ARG A 135 -17.51 -42.50 -3.40
CA ARG A 135 -17.48 -43.96 -3.47
C ARG A 135 -18.87 -44.47 -3.85
N THR A 136 -18.97 -45.03 -5.05
CA THR A 136 -20.08 -45.86 -5.53
C THR A 136 -20.38 -46.98 -4.52
N ARG A 137 -21.58 -46.98 -3.94
CA ARG A 137 -22.11 -48.11 -3.16
C ARG A 137 -23.00 -48.94 -4.10
N THR A 138 -22.50 -50.09 -4.53
CA THR A 138 -23.29 -51.12 -5.22
C THR A 138 -24.26 -51.74 -4.23
N ILE A 139 -25.56 -51.59 -4.49
CA ILE A 139 -26.65 -52.27 -3.78
C ILE A 139 -26.89 -53.61 -4.49
N LYS A 140 -26.81 -54.73 -3.77
CA LYS A 140 -27.43 -56.00 -4.16
C LYS A 140 -28.32 -56.43 -2.99
N ASN A 141 -29.60 -56.07 -3.06
CA ASN A 141 -30.64 -56.66 -2.23
C ASN A 141 -31.28 -57.80 -3.02
N VAL A 142 -31.33 -58.96 -2.36
CA VAL A 142 -31.97 -60.20 -2.82
C VAL A 142 -33.48 -60.05 -2.65
N LEU A 143 -34.24 -60.24 -3.72
CA LEU A 143 -35.69 -60.49 -3.70
C LEU A 143 -36.02 -61.30 -4.95
N ASN A 144 -36.58 -62.49 -4.75
CA ASN A 144 -37.39 -63.32 -5.65
C ASN A 144 -37.76 -64.53 -4.77
N ASN A 145 -38.86 -64.54 -4.01
CA ASN A 145 -40.23 -64.84 -4.45
C ASN A 145 -40.29 -65.84 -5.61
N THR A 146 -40.34 -67.13 -5.30
CA THR A 146 -41.49 -68.03 -5.55
C THR A 146 -41.34 -69.26 -4.68
#